data_AF-A0AAN8YIB6-F1
#
_entry.id   AF-A0AAN8YIB6-F1
#
_cell.length_a   1.000
_cell.length_b   1.000
_cell.length_c   1.000
_cell.angle_alpha   90.00
_cell.angle_beta   90.00
_cell.angle_gamma   90.00
#
_symmetry.space_group_name_H-M   'P 1'
#
loop_
_entity.id
_entity.type
_entity.pdbx_description
1 polymer ?
#
loop_
_entity_poly.entity_id
_entity_poly.type
_entity_poly.pdbx_seq_one_letter_code
_entity_poly.pdbx_strand_id
1 'polypeptide(L)'
;MTTSDENYDQPMVQSGLLNLYTTNTQCDQSLQDTIREEIGKIVDKYSDEALSITITGHSLGAALATLTACDITTKFSNAPIVSVVSFGGPRVGNKSFRCQLEKSGTNVLRIVNSDDPITKVPGFVIDDNIDDMAEKGTTHVASTGMPSWLQKCMEDTQWVYAEVGKELRLSSKGDIATCHDLKTYLDLVNNYENGTSLV
;
A
#
# COMPACT_ATOMS: atom_id res chain seq x y z
N MET A 1 34.65 -9.27 16.23
CA MET A 1 33.76 -8.08 16.29
C MET A 1 33.79 -7.47 14.91
N THR A 2 32.78 -7.79 14.09
CA THR A 2 32.66 -7.31 12.71
C THR A 2 31.28 -6.69 12.59
N THR A 3 31.31 -5.44 12.13
CA THR A 3 30.23 -4.48 11.93
C THR A 3 29.19 -4.98 10.92
N SER A 4 27.93 -5.05 11.32
CA SER A 4 26.78 -5.14 10.41
C SER A 4 26.12 -3.77 10.34
N ASP A 5 26.69 -2.87 9.54
CA ASP A 5 25.97 -1.70 9.03
C ASP A 5 24.94 -2.23 8.03
N GLU A 6 23.72 -2.46 8.50
CA GLU A 6 22.60 -2.87 7.66
C GLU A 6 22.27 -1.74 6.68
N ASN A 7 22.24 -2.08 5.39
CA ASN A 7 22.11 -1.16 4.26
C ASN A 7 20.66 -0.65 4.14
N TYR A 8 20.30 0.36 4.94
CA TYR A 8 18.97 0.99 4.96
C TYR A 8 18.58 1.75 3.67
N ASP A 9 19.46 1.79 2.66
CA ASP A 9 19.24 2.59 1.45
C ASP A 9 18.43 1.84 0.37
N GLN A 10 18.35 0.50 0.45
CA GLN A 10 17.68 -0.30 -0.59
C GLN A 10 16.15 -0.31 -0.45
N PRO A 11 15.40 -0.24 -1.58
CA PRO A 11 13.96 -0.48 -1.58
C PRO A 11 13.61 -1.88 -1.08
N MET A 12 12.75 -1.96 -0.05
CA MET A 12 12.30 -3.23 0.53
C MET A 12 10.78 -3.25 0.66
N VAL A 13 10.20 -4.44 0.47
CA VAL A 13 8.77 -4.72 0.59
C VAL A 13 8.54 -5.91 1.51
N GLN A 14 7.34 -6.05 2.07
CA GLN A 14 7.00 -7.19 2.93
C GLN A 14 7.09 -8.50 2.15
N SER A 15 7.80 -9.49 2.71
CA SER A 15 8.17 -10.74 2.02
C SER A 15 6.97 -11.60 1.62
N GLY A 16 5.91 -11.64 2.43
CA GLY A 16 4.66 -12.34 2.12
C GLY A 16 3.95 -11.77 0.89
N LEU A 17 3.86 -10.44 0.78
CA LEU A 17 3.31 -9.74 -0.38
C LEU A 17 4.15 -10.02 -1.63
N LEU A 18 5.48 -9.93 -1.49
CA LEU A 18 6.39 -10.18 -2.60
C LEU A 18 6.27 -11.63 -3.09
N ASN A 19 6.29 -12.60 -2.18
CA ASN A 19 6.13 -14.02 -2.52
C ASN A 19 4.78 -14.28 -3.21
N LEU A 20 3.68 -13.71 -2.68
CA LEU A 20 2.37 -13.84 -3.32
C LEU A 20 2.37 -13.28 -4.76
N TYR A 21 3.13 -12.22 -5.00
CA TYR A 21 3.22 -11.57 -6.30
C TYR A 21 4.14 -12.31 -7.28
N THR A 22 5.26 -12.87 -6.83
CA THR A 22 6.32 -13.39 -7.70
C THR A 22 6.46 -14.91 -7.73
N THR A 23 5.89 -15.65 -6.78
CA THR A 23 5.99 -17.10 -6.76
C THR A 23 5.22 -17.71 -7.93
N ASN A 24 5.87 -18.57 -8.69
CA ASN A 24 5.26 -19.43 -9.70
C ASN A 24 5.15 -20.87 -9.17
N THR A 25 4.35 -21.70 -9.85
CA THR A 25 4.31 -23.14 -9.61
C THR A 25 4.93 -23.87 -10.80
N GLN A 26 5.11 -25.19 -10.71
CA GLN A 26 5.57 -25.98 -11.85
C GLN A 26 4.58 -25.95 -13.03
N CYS A 27 3.31 -25.60 -12.78
CA CYS A 27 2.23 -25.65 -13.76
C CYS A 27 1.71 -24.26 -14.16
N ASP A 28 1.94 -23.22 -13.35
CA ASP A 28 1.34 -21.90 -13.53
C ASP A 28 2.37 -20.78 -13.39
N GLN A 29 2.23 -19.75 -14.23
CA GLN A 29 2.98 -18.50 -14.16
C GLN A 29 2.70 -17.77 -12.82
N SER A 30 3.65 -16.91 -12.41
CA SER A 30 3.41 -16.01 -11.27
C SER A 30 2.39 -14.93 -11.64
N LEU A 31 1.76 -14.32 -10.63
CA LEU A 31 0.88 -13.17 -10.84
C LEU A 31 1.61 -12.02 -11.56
N GLN A 32 2.87 -11.78 -11.17
CA GLN A 32 3.76 -10.84 -11.84
C GLN A 32 3.90 -11.11 -13.34
N ASP A 33 4.15 -12.36 -13.73
CA ASP A 33 4.36 -12.71 -15.13
C ASP A 33 3.08 -12.52 -15.95
N THR A 34 1.94 -12.98 -15.43
CA THR A 34 0.64 -12.80 -16.08
C THR A 34 0.30 -11.32 -16.26
N ILE A 35 0.51 -10.48 -15.23
CA ILE A 35 0.26 -9.04 -15.35
C ILE A 35 1.20 -8.40 -16.37
N ARG A 36 2.49 -8.71 -16.34
CA ARG A 36 3.45 -8.16 -17.31
C ARG A 36 3.08 -8.53 -18.74
N GLU A 37 2.65 -9.76 -18.97
CA GLU A 37 2.21 -10.21 -20.30
C GLU A 37 1.00 -9.41 -20.78
N GLU A 38 -0.04 -9.27 -19.96
CA GLU A 38 -1.26 -8.54 -20.33
C GLU A 38 -1.02 -7.03 -20.49
N ILE A 39 -0.21 -6.43 -19.61
CA ILE A 39 0.17 -5.02 -19.73
C ILE A 39 0.98 -4.79 -21.00
N GLY A 40 1.90 -5.71 -21.34
CA GLY A 40 2.63 -5.66 -22.61
C GLY A 40 1.69 -5.66 -23.81
N LYS A 41 0.70 -6.57 -23.84
CA LYS A 41 -0.32 -6.61 -24.91
C LYS A 41 -1.12 -5.31 -25.00
N ILE A 42 -1.47 -4.69 -23.87
CA ILE A 42 -2.21 -3.42 -23.84
C ILE A 42 -1.34 -2.28 -24.37
N VAL A 43 -0.09 -2.17 -23.91
CA VAL A 43 0.85 -1.14 -24.35
C VAL A 43 1.12 -1.23 -25.85
N ASP A 44 1.32 -2.44 -26.37
CA ASP A 44 1.53 -2.67 -27.80
C ASP A 44 0.28 -2.33 -28.63
N LYS A 45 -0.91 -2.70 -28.11
CA LYS A 45 -2.17 -2.45 -28.81
C LYS A 45 -2.52 -0.97 -28.94
N TYR A 46 -2.18 -0.16 -27.94
CA TYR A 46 -2.49 1.27 -27.89
C TYR A 46 -1.22 2.14 -28.04
N SER A 47 -0.21 1.66 -28.77
CA SER A 47 1.09 2.33 -28.92
C SER A 47 1.00 3.74 -29.53
N ASP A 48 -0.05 4.00 -30.31
CA ASP A 48 -0.27 5.26 -31.01
C ASP A 48 -1.17 6.25 -30.22
N GLU A 49 -1.59 5.89 -29.00
CA GLU A 49 -2.49 6.67 -28.16
C GLU A 49 -1.84 7.07 -26.83
N ALA A 50 -2.33 8.16 -26.23
CA ALA A 50 -1.93 8.55 -24.88
C ALA A 50 -2.58 7.59 -23.86
N LEU A 51 -1.80 6.61 -23.38
CA LEU A 51 -2.27 5.60 -22.44
C LEU A 51 -1.98 5.97 -20.98
N SER A 52 -2.94 5.70 -20.10
CA SER A 52 -2.77 5.71 -18.64
C SER A 52 -3.36 4.45 -18.03
N ILE A 53 -2.69 3.89 -17.01
CA ILE A 53 -3.11 2.67 -16.32
C ILE A 53 -3.46 3.00 -14.88
N THR A 54 -4.68 2.65 -14.46
CA THR A 54 -5.10 2.76 -13.05
C THR A 54 -5.27 1.38 -12.46
N ILE A 55 -4.60 1.14 -11.33
CA ILE A 55 -4.65 -0.11 -10.59
C ILE A 55 -5.40 0.14 -9.30
N THR A 56 -6.34 -0.75 -8.99
CA THR A 56 -7.12 -0.65 -7.75
C THR A 56 -7.12 -1.96 -7.01
N GLY A 57 -7.36 -1.89 -5.71
CA GLY A 57 -7.42 -3.04 -4.85
C GLY A 57 -7.88 -2.68 -3.46
N HIS A 58 -8.46 -3.66 -2.79
CA HIS A 58 -8.91 -3.57 -1.41
C HIS A 58 -8.10 -4.53 -0.53
N SER A 59 -7.82 -4.15 0.72
CA SER A 59 -7.13 -5.02 1.69
C SER A 59 -5.79 -5.55 1.15
N LEU A 60 -5.56 -6.86 1.11
CA LEU A 60 -4.39 -7.46 0.45
C LEU A 60 -4.23 -7.01 -1.02
N GLY A 61 -5.34 -6.84 -1.74
CA GLY A 61 -5.33 -6.36 -3.13
C GLY A 61 -4.81 -4.93 -3.27
N ALA A 62 -4.98 -4.07 -2.25
CA ALA A 62 -4.41 -2.72 -2.25
C ALA A 62 -2.88 -2.75 -2.20
N ALA A 63 -2.33 -3.69 -1.43
CA ALA A 63 -0.90 -3.89 -1.33
C ALA A 63 -0.32 -4.44 -2.65
N LEU A 64 -0.99 -5.42 -3.25
CA LEU A 64 -0.65 -5.94 -4.58
C LEU A 64 -0.75 -4.85 -5.65
N ALA A 65 -1.78 -4.00 -5.62
CA ALA A 65 -1.91 -2.90 -6.58
C ALA A 65 -0.70 -1.95 -6.56
N THR A 66 -0.17 -1.67 -5.37
CA THR A 66 1.03 -0.84 -5.20
C THR A 66 2.28 -1.53 -5.73
N LEU A 67 2.44 -2.84 -5.47
CA LEU A 67 3.54 -3.64 -6.03
C LEU A 67 3.48 -3.69 -7.55
N THR A 68 2.28 -3.89 -8.11
CA THR A 68 2.08 -3.90 -9.57
C THR A 68 2.45 -2.58 -10.20
N ALA A 69 2.13 -1.45 -9.58
CA ALA A 69 2.53 -0.14 -10.11
C ALA A 69 4.06 0.04 -10.14
N CYS A 70 4.74 -0.41 -9.08
CA CYS A 70 6.21 -0.41 -9.05
C CYS A 70 6.78 -1.31 -10.15
N ASP A 71 6.20 -2.49 -10.34
CA ASP A 71 6.66 -3.45 -11.33
C ASP A 71 6.50 -2.93 -12.75
N ILE A 72 5.33 -2.37 -13.09
CA ILE A 72 5.08 -1.78 -14.41
C ILE A 72 6.06 -0.64 -14.69
N THR A 73 6.22 0.30 -13.75
CA THR A 73 7.12 1.45 -13.95
C THR A 73 8.60 1.08 -13.99
N THR A 74 8.98 -0.05 -13.39
CA THR A 74 10.36 -0.56 -13.46
C THR A 74 10.61 -1.40 -14.72
N LYS A 75 9.60 -2.17 -15.17
CA LYS A 75 9.74 -3.13 -16.26
C LYS A 75 9.65 -2.48 -17.64
N PHE A 76 8.78 -1.49 -17.81
CA PHE A 76 8.52 -0.85 -19.10
C PHE A 76 9.21 0.51 -19.17
N SER A 77 10.22 0.65 -20.04
CA SER A 77 11.06 1.86 -20.16
C SER A 77 10.26 3.11 -20.54
N ASN A 78 9.20 2.93 -21.33
CA ASN A 78 8.22 3.95 -21.71
C ASN A 78 6.86 3.61 -21.09
N ALA A 79 6.84 3.30 -19.79
CA ALA A 79 5.61 2.97 -19.10
C ALA A 79 4.58 4.11 -19.27
N PRO A 80 3.29 3.79 -19.50
CA PRO A 80 2.22 4.77 -19.44
C PRO A 80 2.14 5.38 -18.04
N ILE A 81 1.41 6.50 -17.90
CA ILE A 81 1.16 7.08 -16.58
C ILE A 81 0.45 6.04 -15.71
N VAL A 82 1.06 5.65 -14.59
CA VAL A 82 0.49 4.67 -13.66
C VAL A 82 -0.10 5.38 -12.44
N SER A 83 -1.33 5.03 -12.09
CA SER A 83 -1.99 5.48 -10.88
C SER A 83 -2.49 4.30 -10.05
N VAL A 84 -2.48 4.44 -8.73
CA VAL A 84 -3.04 3.47 -7.78
C VAL A 84 -4.13 4.16 -6.99
N VAL A 85 -5.32 3.57 -6.96
CA VAL A 85 -6.40 3.96 -6.04
C VAL A 85 -6.74 2.75 -5.19
N SER A 86 -6.39 2.81 -3.92
CA SER A 86 -6.46 1.66 -3.01
C SER A 86 -7.37 1.91 -1.83
N PHE A 87 -7.99 0.85 -1.31
CA PHE A 87 -8.96 0.91 -0.21
C PHE A 87 -8.51 0.00 0.92
N GLY A 88 -8.39 0.53 2.15
CA GLY A 88 -8.09 -0.29 3.33
C GLY A 88 -6.80 -1.10 3.25
N GLY A 89 -5.81 -0.64 2.48
CA GLY A 89 -4.57 -1.39 2.25
C GLY A 89 -3.58 -1.29 3.40
N PRO A 90 -2.88 -2.40 3.75
CA PRO A 90 -1.75 -2.35 4.67
C PRO A 90 -0.55 -1.64 4.02
N ARG A 91 0.47 -1.33 4.82
CA ARG A 91 1.73 -0.77 4.33
C ARG A 91 2.54 -1.83 3.57
N VAL A 92 3.17 -1.42 2.48
CA VAL A 92 3.79 -2.33 1.51
C VAL A 92 5.31 -2.41 1.65
N GLY A 93 5.97 -1.27 1.89
CA GLY A 93 7.43 -1.20 1.89
C GLY A 93 8.02 -0.07 2.74
N ASN A 94 9.35 -0.01 2.74
CA ASN A 94 10.14 0.97 3.47
C ASN A 94 10.17 2.35 2.76
N LYS A 95 10.83 3.34 3.39
CA LYS A 95 10.99 4.70 2.85
C LYS A 95 11.66 4.72 1.48
N SER A 96 12.64 3.85 1.24
CA SER A 96 13.31 3.74 -0.07
C SER A 96 12.37 3.23 -1.16
N PHE A 97 11.50 2.26 -0.86
CA PHE A 97 10.46 1.79 -1.78
C PHE A 97 9.46 2.91 -2.13
N ARG A 98 9.01 3.67 -1.13
CA ARG A 98 8.18 4.86 -1.35
C ARG A 98 8.86 5.84 -2.31
N CYS A 99 10.10 6.20 -2.00
CA CYS A 99 10.89 7.16 -2.78
C CYS A 99 11.08 6.70 -4.22
N GLN A 100 11.33 5.40 -4.44
CA GLN A 100 11.42 4.82 -5.77
C GLN A 100 10.11 4.99 -6.56
N LEU A 101 8.97 4.72 -5.93
CA LEU A 101 7.66 4.80 -6.59
C LEU A 101 7.25 6.25 -6.89
N GLU A 102 7.53 7.18 -5.98
CA GLU A 102 7.28 8.62 -6.21
C GLU A 102 8.18 9.15 -7.34
N LYS A 103 9.45 8.73 -7.40
CA LYS A 103 10.39 9.12 -8.47
C LYS A 103 10.01 8.54 -9.83
N SER A 104 9.29 7.43 -9.89
CA SER A 104 8.82 6.87 -11.16
C SER A 104 7.64 7.65 -11.76
N GLY A 105 7.13 8.67 -11.05
CA GLY A 105 5.97 9.46 -11.49
C GLY A 105 4.63 8.76 -11.24
N THR A 106 4.62 7.69 -10.43
CA THR A 106 3.40 6.98 -10.07
C THR A 106 2.58 7.80 -9.09
N ASN A 107 1.29 7.97 -9.38
CA ASN A 107 0.35 8.60 -8.44
C ASN A 107 -0.29 7.53 -7.56
N VAL A 108 -0.21 7.66 -6.23
CA VAL A 108 -0.84 6.71 -5.31
C VAL A 108 -1.82 7.46 -4.41
N LEU A 109 -3.08 7.04 -4.42
CA LEU A 109 -4.15 7.46 -3.54
C LEU A 109 -4.58 6.28 -2.65
N ARG A 110 -4.49 6.47 -1.34
CA ARG A 110 -4.92 5.49 -0.32
C ARG A 110 -6.16 6.01 0.37
N ILE A 111 -7.27 5.31 0.18
CA ILE A 111 -8.54 5.58 0.87
C ILE A 111 -8.51 4.76 2.15
N VAL A 112 -8.55 5.47 3.28
CA VAL A 112 -8.30 4.93 4.62
C VAL A 112 -9.52 5.21 5.48
N ASN A 113 -10.09 4.17 6.10
CA ASN A 113 -11.05 4.34 7.18
C ASN A 113 -10.30 4.42 8.51
N SER A 114 -10.49 5.52 9.26
CA SER A 114 -9.80 5.75 10.54
C SER A 114 -10.10 4.69 11.60
N ASP A 115 -11.28 4.07 11.47
CA ASP A 115 -11.77 3.00 12.34
C ASP A 115 -11.23 1.62 11.92
N ASP A 116 -10.64 1.50 10.73
CA ASP A 116 -10.10 0.26 10.20
C ASP A 116 -8.66 0.02 10.67
N PRO A 117 -8.41 -1.02 11.49
CA PRO A 117 -7.09 -1.32 12.01
C PRO A 117 -6.08 -1.80 10.96
N ILE A 118 -6.54 -2.33 9.81
CA ILE A 118 -5.65 -2.91 8.78
C ILE A 118 -4.81 -1.84 8.09
N THR A 119 -5.31 -0.60 8.05
CA THR A 119 -4.56 0.53 7.48
C THR A 119 -3.36 0.96 8.33
N LYS A 120 -3.30 0.51 9.59
CA LYS A 120 -2.28 0.87 10.58
C LYS A 120 -1.15 -0.16 10.69
N VAL A 121 -1.16 -1.21 9.87
CA VAL A 121 -0.14 -2.27 9.89
C VAL A 121 0.63 -2.37 8.57
N PRO A 122 1.88 -2.87 8.59
CA PRO A 122 2.75 -3.07 9.77
C PRO A 122 3.41 -1.78 10.31
N GLY A 123 3.55 -1.69 11.65
CA GLY A 123 4.47 -0.77 12.35
C GLY A 123 3.99 0.66 12.67
N PHE A 124 4.71 1.34 13.57
CA PHE A 124 4.46 2.73 14.02
C PHE A 124 4.83 3.79 12.95
N VAL A 125 4.25 4.99 13.04
CA VAL A 125 4.57 6.15 12.18
C VAL A 125 5.74 6.94 12.79
N ILE A 126 6.72 7.35 12.01
CA ILE A 126 7.53 8.55 12.29
C ILE A 126 7.02 9.62 11.33
N ASP A 127 6.40 10.66 11.87
CA ASP A 127 6.02 11.85 11.11
C ASP A 127 7.25 12.76 11.03
N ASP A 128 7.77 13.01 9.83
CA ASP A 128 8.98 13.81 9.60
C ASP A 128 8.72 15.34 9.73
N ASN A 129 7.63 15.78 10.39
CA ASN A 129 7.27 17.21 10.53
C ASN A 129 7.42 17.81 11.94
N ILE A 130 8.25 17.24 12.81
CA ILE A 130 8.46 17.81 14.15
C ILE A 130 9.96 18.03 14.40
N ASP A 131 10.49 19.08 13.78
CA ASP A 131 11.44 19.93 14.50
C ASP A 131 10.63 20.62 15.63
N ASP A 132 11.14 20.57 16.86
CA ASP A 132 10.51 21.03 18.12
C ASP A 132 9.45 20.11 18.74
N MET A 133 9.91 19.10 19.48
CA MET A 133 9.70 18.97 20.93
C MET A 133 10.18 17.60 21.40
N ALA A 134 11.26 17.61 22.17
CA ALA A 134 11.66 16.47 22.98
C ALA A 134 10.51 16.04 23.90
N GLU A 135 10.43 14.72 24.14
CA GLU A 135 9.65 14.10 25.21
C GLU A 135 8.11 14.10 25.03
N LYS A 136 7.58 13.11 24.28
CA LYS A 136 6.33 12.41 24.64
C LYS A 136 6.11 11.13 23.81
N GLY A 137 6.39 9.99 24.46
CA GLY A 137 5.53 8.81 24.45
C GLY A 137 5.39 8.03 23.15
N THR A 138 6.11 6.92 23.07
CA THR A 138 5.72 5.71 22.33
C THR A 138 4.24 5.39 22.59
N THR A 139 3.37 5.59 21.60
CA THR A 139 1.96 5.21 21.68
C THR A 139 1.83 3.70 21.64
N HIS A 140 1.84 3.03 22.79
CA HIS A 140 1.45 1.63 22.92
C HIS A 140 -0.06 1.50 22.59
N VAL A 141 -0.39 1.08 21.36
CA VAL A 141 -1.76 0.69 21.01
C VAL A 141 -1.95 -0.76 21.43
N ALA A 142 -2.88 -1.00 22.35
CA ALA A 142 -3.14 -2.30 22.93
C ALA A 142 -3.52 -3.33 21.85
N SER A 143 -2.85 -4.48 21.85
CA SER A 143 -3.06 -5.64 20.96
C SER A 143 -4.40 -6.37 21.18
N THR A 144 -5.32 -5.80 21.96
CA THR A 144 -6.55 -6.45 22.40
C THR A 144 -7.62 -6.32 21.32
N GLY A 145 -7.77 -7.37 20.49
CA GLY A 145 -8.84 -7.47 19.48
C GLY A 145 -8.39 -7.82 18.06
N MET A 146 -7.08 -7.94 17.80
CA MET A 146 -6.55 -8.31 16.49
C MET A 146 -6.57 -9.84 16.27
N PRO A 147 -6.93 -10.33 15.06
CA PRO A 147 -6.65 -11.69 14.63
C PRO A 147 -5.16 -12.05 14.79
N SER A 148 -4.87 -13.30 15.16
CA SER A 148 -3.51 -13.77 15.51
C SER A 148 -2.49 -13.61 14.38
N TRP A 149 -2.92 -13.64 13.12
CA TRP A 149 -2.05 -13.41 11.97
C TRP A 149 -1.56 -11.95 11.89
N LEU A 150 -2.39 -10.98 12.31
CA LEU A 150 -2.01 -9.56 12.40
C LEU A 150 -1.05 -9.31 13.55
N GLN A 151 -1.30 -9.94 14.71
CA GLN A 151 -0.38 -9.86 15.85
C GLN A 151 1.00 -10.39 15.49
N LYS A 152 1.07 -11.54 14.81
CA LYS A 152 2.33 -12.12 14.34
C LYS A 152 3.05 -11.23 13.33
N CYS A 153 2.32 -10.63 12.38
CA CYS A 153 2.90 -9.66 11.45
C CYS A 153 3.51 -8.45 12.16
N MET A 154 2.91 -7.97 13.26
CA MET A 154 3.41 -6.84 14.04
C MET A 154 4.66 -7.20 14.86
N GLU A 155 4.70 -8.39 15.46
CA GLU A 155 5.87 -8.89 16.22
C GLU A 155 7.08 -9.15 15.32
N ASP A 156 6.85 -9.63 14.10
CA ASP A 156 7.91 -9.92 13.11
C ASP A 156 8.43 -8.65 12.38
N THR A 157 7.84 -7.46 12.60
CA THR A 157 8.17 -6.24 11.85
C THR A 157 8.69 -5.09 12.72
N GLN A 158 9.98 -5.15 13.06
CA GLN A 158 10.75 -4.04 13.65
C GLN A 158 11.24 -3.03 12.57
N TRP A 159 10.45 -2.80 11.51
CA TRP A 159 10.84 -1.97 10.37
C TRP A 159 10.01 -0.69 10.31
N VAL A 160 10.66 0.45 10.00
CA VAL A 160 10.00 1.74 9.78
C VAL A 160 9.35 1.74 8.40
N TYR A 161 8.09 1.31 8.32
CA TYR A 161 7.30 1.36 7.09
C TYR A 161 6.86 2.79 6.79
N ALA A 162 6.94 3.17 5.51
CA ALA A 162 6.48 4.49 5.06
C ALA A 162 5.14 4.36 4.32
N GLU A 163 4.24 5.30 4.57
CA GLU A 163 3.01 5.42 3.79
C GLU A 163 3.36 5.89 2.37
N VAL A 164 2.95 5.12 1.37
CA VAL A 164 3.21 5.42 -0.05
C VAL A 164 2.02 6.19 -0.61
N GLY A 165 2.27 7.39 -1.13
CA GLY A 165 1.23 8.22 -1.76
C GLY A 165 0.50 9.16 -0.81
N LYS A 166 -0.61 9.71 -1.30
CA LYS A 166 -1.53 10.60 -0.56
C LYS A 166 -2.64 9.78 0.08
N GLU A 167 -3.05 10.17 1.29
CA GLU A 167 -4.17 9.55 1.99
C GLU A 167 -5.44 10.40 1.90
N LEU A 168 -6.56 9.75 1.60
CA LEU A 168 -7.90 10.26 1.84
C LEU A 168 -8.46 9.53 3.06
N ARG A 169 -8.43 10.20 4.22
CA ARG A 169 -8.93 9.65 5.48
C ARG A 169 -10.42 9.94 5.63
N LEU A 170 -11.19 8.89 5.83
CA LEU A 170 -12.62 8.92 6.08
C LEU A 170 -12.90 8.26 7.44
N SER A 171 -14.07 8.53 8.02
CA SER A 171 -14.49 7.95 9.30
C SER A 171 -15.92 7.44 9.19
N SER A 172 -16.18 6.27 9.76
CA SER A 172 -17.51 5.69 9.79
C SER A 172 -18.18 5.92 11.15
N LYS A 173 -19.41 6.46 11.18
CA LYS A 173 -20.24 6.46 12.40
C LYS A 173 -20.96 5.12 12.62
N GLY A 174 -20.24 4.01 12.49
CA GLY A 174 -20.83 2.67 12.39
C GLY A 174 -20.06 1.61 13.17
N ASP A 175 -20.65 0.42 13.25
CA ASP A 175 -20.14 -0.72 14.00
C ASP A 175 -18.74 -1.16 13.52
N ILE A 176 -17.85 -1.46 14.47
CA ILE A 176 -16.41 -1.74 14.25
C ILE A 176 -16.21 -2.98 13.36
N ALA A 177 -17.18 -3.89 13.31
CA ALA A 177 -17.08 -5.13 12.53
C ALA A 177 -17.13 -4.94 11.00
N THR A 178 -17.66 -3.82 10.50
CA THR A 178 -17.81 -3.55 9.05
C THR A 178 -16.84 -2.51 8.50
N CYS A 179 -15.95 -1.97 9.35
CA CYS A 179 -15.06 -0.86 8.98
C CYS A 179 -14.08 -1.21 7.85
N HIS A 180 -13.75 -2.50 7.69
CA HIS A 180 -12.88 -3.04 6.64
C HIS A 180 -13.63 -3.62 5.43
N ASP A 181 -14.96 -3.49 5.36
CA ASP A 181 -15.69 -3.95 4.16
C ASP A 181 -15.50 -2.93 3.02
N LEU A 182 -15.19 -3.41 1.82
CA LEU A 182 -15.06 -2.55 0.64
C LEU A 182 -16.34 -1.75 0.40
N LYS A 183 -17.52 -2.33 0.69
CA LYS A 183 -18.78 -1.60 0.59
C LYS A 183 -18.80 -0.36 1.49
N THR A 184 -18.35 -0.48 2.74
CA THR A 184 -18.21 0.64 3.67
C THR A 184 -17.29 1.71 3.09
N TYR A 185 -16.16 1.32 2.52
CA TYR A 185 -15.23 2.24 1.86
C TYR A 185 -15.88 3.00 0.70
N LEU A 186 -16.62 2.32 -0.17
CA LEU A 186 -17.32 2.94 -1.29
C LEU A 186 -18.44 3.88 -0.81
N ASP A 187 -19.18 3.49 0.22
CA ASP A 187 -20.22 4.32 0.82
C ASP A 187 -19.61 5.60 1.45
N LEU A 188 -18.46 5.49 2.12
CA LEU A 188 -17.75 6.63 2.68
C LEU A 188 -17.30 7.62 1.58
N VAL A 189 -16.77 7.13 0.46
CA VAL A 189 -16.37 7.97 -0.68
C VAL A 189 -17.58 8.66 -1.30
N ASN A 190 -18.67 7.93 -1.53
CA ASN A 190 -19.90 8.50 -2.09
C ASN A 190 -20.49 9.59 -1.18
N ASN A 191 -20.46 9.40 0.13
CA ASN A 191 -20.97 10.40 1.09
C ASN A 191 -20.07 11.65 1.17
N TYR A 192 -18.77 11.48 1.02
CA TYR A 192 -17.82 12.58 0.93
C TYR A 192 -18.07 13.45 -0.30
N GLU A 193 -18.28 12.84 -1.48
CA GLU A 193 -18.61 13.58 -2.72
C GLU A 193 -19.95 14.33 -2.61
N ASN A 194 -20.93 13.73 -1.94
CA ASN A 194 -22.25 14.34 -1.73
C ASN A 194 -22.27 15.39 -0.58
N GLY A 195 -21.13 15.73 0.01
CA GLY A 195 -21.02 16.75 1.06
C GLY A 195 -21.71 16.39 2.39
N THR A 196 -22.06 15.12 2.58
CA THR A 196 -22.79 14.65 3.77
C THR A 196 -21.78 14.13 4.79
N SER A 197 -21.05 15.06 5.42
CA SER A 197 -20.13 14.70 6.51
C SER A 197 -20.95 14.29 7.73
N LEU A 198 -21.03 13.00 8.03
CA LEU A 198 -21.56 12.54 9.31
C LEU A 198 -20.51 12.87 10.39
N VAL A 199 -20.67 14.02 11.06
CA VAL A 199 -19.80 14.60 12.12
C VAL A 199 -19.81 13.80 13.42
#